data_AF-A0A9X3HRK6-F1
#
_entry.id   AF-A0A9X3HRK6-F1
#
_cell.length_a   1.000
_cell.length_b   1.000
_cell.length_c   1.000
_cell.angle_alpha   90.00
_cell.angle_beta   90.00
_cell.angle_gamma   90.00
#
_symmetry.space_group_name_H-M   'P 1'
#
loop_
_entity.id
_entity.type
_entity.pdbx_description
1 polymer ?
#
loop_
_entity_poly.entity_id
_entity_poly.type
_entity_poly.pdbx_seq_one_letter_code
_entity_poly.pdbx_strand_id
1 'polypeptide(L)'
;MYFRALMLSGCVALAGCQSPQVIVEQNAVESAQVVSSLSALQSTKMKLPSNVLVDITPSTQNLKYGQINGPVAAFEIPANRGELEITITSHIKDSVFFPS
;
A
#
# COMPACT_ATOMS: atom_id res chain seq x y z
N MET A 1 -47.45 -48.93 -2.07
CA MET A 1 -46.28 -49.15 -2.93
C MET A 1 -45.07 -48.49 -2.29
N TYR A 2 -43.98 -49.24 -2.22
CA TYR A 2 -42.67 -48.85 -1.68
C TYR A 2 -41.89 -47.99 -2.69
N PHE A 3 -41.21 -46.94 -2.23
CA PHE A 3 -39.88 -46.55 -2.73
C PHE A 3 -39.25 -45.57 -1.71
N ARG A 4 -38.55 -46.09 -0.72
CA ARG A 4 -37.08 -46.27 -0.66
C ARG A 4 -36.33 -44.94 -0.59
N ALA A 5 -35.72 -44.76 0.58
CA ALA A 5 -34.78 -43.73 0.97
C ALA A 5 -33.64 -43.54 -0.05
N LEU A 6 -33.21 -42.30 -0.21
CA LEU A 6 -31.83 -41.99 -0.57
C LEU A 6 -31.38 -40.74 0.20
N MET A 7 -30.87 -41.01 1.39
CA MET A 7 -29.98 -40.12 2.14
C MET A 7 -28.71 -39.90 1.30
N LEU A 8 -28.57 -38.72 0.71
CA LEU A 8 -27.29 -38.17 0.24
C LEU A 8 -27.01 -37.01 1.21
N SER A 9 -26.38 -37.26 2.36
CA SER A 9 -24.92 -37.22 2.47
C SER A 9 -24.32 -36.17 1.53
N GLY A 10 -24.34 -34.93 2.01
CA GLY A 10 -23.75 -33.78 1.35
C GLY A 10 -22.91 -32.99 2.35
N CYS A 11 -21.93 -33.63 2.98
CA CYS A 11 -20.81 -32.91 3.57
C CYS A 11 -19.94 -32.40 2.42
N VAL A 12 -20.27 -31.23 1.88
CA VAL A 12 -19.33 -30.47 1.07
C VAL A 12 -18.87 -29.29 1.89
N ALA A 13 -17.66 -29.47 2.40
CA ALA A 13 -16.65 -28.48 2.67
C ALA A 13 -17.13 -27.21 3.41
N LEU A 14 -16.60 -27.10 4.62
CA LEU A 14 -16.11 -25.88 5.21
C LEU A 14 -15.38 -25.05 4.13
N ALA A 15 -16.12 -24.26 3.35
CA ALA A 15 -15.54 -23.19 2.56
C ALA A 15 -15.09 -22.18 3.60
N GLY A 16 -13.84 -22.32 4.03
CA GLY A 16 -13.19 -21.33 4.87
C GLY A 16 -13.45 -19.98 4.23
N CYS A 17 -14.17 -19.12 4.94
CA CYS A 17 -14.21 -17.70 4.67
C CYS A 17 -12.81 -17.16 4.96
N GLN A 18 -11.82 -17.54 4.15
CA GLN A 18 -10.59 -16.81 4.04
C GLN A 18 -11.01 -15.54 3.32
N SER A 19 -11.49 -14.57 4.11
CA SER A 19 -11.79 -13.24 3.64
C SER A 19 -10.58 -12.81 2.80
N PRO A 20 -10.73 -12.63 1.48
CA PRO A 20 -9.62 -12.15 0.68
C PRO A 20 -9.18 -10.85 1.34
N GLN A 21 -7.90 -10.79 1.67
CA GLN A 21 -7.33 -9.60 2.28
C GLN A 21 -7.44 -8.55 1.19
N VAL A 22 -8.45 -7.70 1.29
CA VAL A 22 -8.68 -6.61 0.34
C VAL A 22 -7.51 -5.67 0.54
N ILE A 23 -6.46 -5.90 -0.23
CA ILE A 23 -5.37 -4.95 -0.41
C ILE A 23 -6.03 -3.77 -1.09
N VAL A 24 -6.40 -2.76 -0.29
CA VAL A 24 -6.93 -1.51 -0.81
C VAL A 24 -5.79 -0.83 -1.53
N GLU A 25 -5.87 -0.79 -2.86
CA GLU A 25 -5.00 0.06 -3.67
C GLU A 25 -5.33 1.52 -3.35
N GLN A 26 -4.39 2.22 -2.72
CA GLN A 26 -4.56 3.63 -2.35
C GLN A 26 -3.71 4.46 -3.30
N ASN A 27 -4.34 5.28 -4.14
CA ASN A 27 -3.63 6.27 -4.94
C ASN A 27 -2.98 7.30 -4.01
N ALA A 28 -1.69 7.55 -4.22
CA ALA A 28 -0.96 8.60 -3.52
C ALA A 28 -1.49 10.00 -3.90
N VAL A 29 -1.30 10.98 -3.02
CA VAL A 29 -1.67 12.37 -3.27
C VAL A 29 -0.69 12.98 -4.30
N GLU A 30 -1.20 13.38 -5.46
CA GLU A 30 -0.45 14.14 -6.46
C GLU A 30 -0.52 15.65 -6.15
N SER A 31 0.63 16.31 -6.00
CA SER A 31 0.73 17.76 -5.76
C SER A 31 2.09 18.25 -6.20
N ALA A 32 2.19 19.12 -7.20
CA ALA A 32 3.47 19.65 -7.70
C ALA A 32 4.09 20.73 -6.79
N GLN A 33 3.75 20.76 -5.49
CA GLN A 33 4.22 21.77 -4.56
C GLN A 33 5.63 21.46 -4.06
N VAL A 34 6.47 22.51 -3.97
CA VAL A 34 7.78 22.45 -3.33
C VAL A 34 7.63 22.84 -1.87
N VAL A 35 7.95 21.95 -0.95
CA VAL A 35 7.90 22.20 0.50
C VAL A 35 9.29 22.11 1.12
N SER A 36 9.53 22.93 2.15
CA SER A 36 10.80 23.00 2.87
C SER A 36 10.72 22.51 4.32
N SER A 37 9.62 21.87 4.71
CA SER A 37 9.45 21.23 6.03
C SER A 37 8.74 19.89 5.89
N LEU A 38 9.12 18.92 6.73
CA LEU A 38 8.47 17.61 6.76
C LEU A 38 6.99 17.71 7.18
N SER A 39 6.66 18.67 8.05
CA SER A 39 5.29 18.91 8.51
C SER A 39 4.34 19.42 7.42
N ALA A 40 4.87 19.96 6.32
CA ALA A 40 4.07 20.45 5.19
C ALA A 40 3.79 19.36 4.14
N LEU A 41 4.41 18.17 4.28
CA LEU A 41 4.21 17.06 3.35
C LEU A 41 2.78 16.54 3.41
N GLN A 42 2.19 16.35 2.24
CA GLN A 42 0.91 15.68 2.11
C GLN A 42 1.13 14.17 2.22
N SER A 43 0.71 13.58 3.33
CA SER A 43 0.93 12.16 3.60
C SER A 43 -0.28 11.31 3.21
N THR A 44 -0.03 10.17 2.59
CA THR A 44 -1.06 9.17 2.32
C THR A 44 -1.24 8.29 3.56
N LYS A 45 -2.44 8.31 4.14
CA LYS A 45 -2.77 7.48 5.31
C LYS A 45 -2.90 6.01 4.90
N MET A 46 -2.01 5.19 5.43
CA MET A 46 -2.01 3.76 5.18
C MET A 46 -3.02 3.04 6.07
N LYS A 47 -3.66 2.01 5.51
CA LYS A 47 -4.43 1.03 6.29
C LYS A 47 -3.56 -0.21 6.50
N LEU A 48 -3.76 -0.96 7.58
CA LEU A 48 -3.06 -2.23 7.79
C LEU A 48 -4.03 -3.41 7.76
N PRO A 49 -3.69 -4.52 7.09
CA PRO A 49 -2.58 -4.68 6.13
C PRO A 49 -2.91 -3.97 4.79
N SER A 50 -1.92 -3.36 4.13
CA SER A 50 -2.10 -2.82 2.77
C SER A 50 -0.78 -2.83 1.99
N ASN A 51 -0.92 -2.80 0.67
CA ASN A 51 0.15 -2.49 -0.27
C ASN A 51 -0.24 -1.21 -1.01
N VAL A 52 0.72 -0.32 -1.19
CA VAL A 52 0.53 0.92 -1.94
C VAL A 52 1.61 0.99 -3.00
N LEU A 53 1.20 1.19 -4.25
CA LEU A 53 2.08 1.53 -5.36
C LEU A 53 2.05 3.05 -5.53
N VAL A 54 3.23 3.65 -5.65
CA VAL A 54 3.38 5.08 -5.93
C VAL A 54 4.38 5.29 -7.04
N ASP A 55 3.99 6.06 -8.05
CA ASP A 55 4.90 6.56 -9.05
C ASP A 55 5.49 7.89 -8.55
N ILE A 56 6.82 7.91 -8.35
CA ILE A 56 7.54 9.15 -8.05
C ILE A 56 7.91 9.79 -9.39
N THR A 57 7.22 10.86 -9.75
CA THR A 57 7.37 11.57 -11.02
C THR A 57 7.63 13.06 -10.77
N PRO A 58 7.93 13.87 -11.81
CA PRO A 58 8.06 15.32 -11.66
C PRO A 58 6.79 16.04 -11.19
N SER A 59 5.60 15.42 -11.25
CA SER A 59 4.35 16.00 -10.71
C SER A 59 4.12 15.66 -9.23
N THR A 60 4.92 14.76 -8.67
CA THR A 60 4.91 14.44 -7.24
C THR A 60 5.46 15.62 -6.42
N GLN A 61 5.00 15.76 -5.18
CA GLN A 61 5.46 16.83 -4.28
C GLN A 61 6.97 16.78 -4.12
N ASN A 62 7.60 17.95 -4.11
CA ASN A 62 9.04 18.07 -4.05
C ASN A 62 9.45 18.54 -2.66
N LEU A 63 10.38 17.82 -2.04
CA LEU A 63 10.93 18.19 -0.74
C LEU A 63 12.32 18.78 -0.91
N LYS A 64 12.49 20.00 -0.40
CA LYS A 64 13.79 20.66 -0.23
C LYS A 64 14.10 20.80 1.25
N TYR A 65 14.66 19.75 1.84
CA TYR A 65 14.95 19.69 3.28
C TYR A 65 16.24 18.91 3.55
N GLY A 66 17.22 19.56 4.19
CA GLY A 66 18.54 18.97 4.42
C GLY A 66 19.23 18.60 3.11
N GLN A 67 19.55 17.31 2.94
CA GLN A 67 20.16 16.76 1.72
C GLN A 67 19.13 16.29 0.68
N ILE A 68 17.83 16.36 0.99
CA ILE A 68 16.77 15.98 0.06
C ILE A 68 16.42 17.19 -0.80
N ASN A 69 16.51 17.02 -2.11
CA ASN A 69 16.08 17.98 -3.12
C ASN A 69 15.49 17.23 -4.30
N GLY A 70 14.21 16.87 -4.21
CA GLY A 70 13.56 16.05 -5.24
C GLY A 70 12.14 15.60 -4.90
N PRO A 71 11.48 14.92 -5.85
CA PRO A 71 10.13 14.40 -5.66
C PRO A 71 10.12 13.32 -4.57
N VAL A 72 9.12 13.37 -3.69
CA VAL A 72 8.96 12.44 -2.56
C VAL A 72 7.52 11.99 -2.39
N ALA A 73 7.33 10.76 -1.93
CA ALA A 73 6.05 10.31 -1.40
C ALA A 73 6.13 10.24 0.14
N ALA A 74 5.09 10.68 0.83
CA ALA A 74 4.98 10.60 2.27
C ALA A 74 3.83 9.67 2.66
N PHE A 75 4.06 8.81 3.66
CA PHE A 75 3.09 7.83 4.13
C PHE A 75 2.93 7.97 5.64
N GLU A 76 1.67 7.99 6.09
CA GLU A 76 1.32 7.97 7.51
C GLU A 76 0.93 6.55 7.89
N ILE A 77 1.76 5.90 8.72
CA ILE A 77 1.57 4.51 9.15
C ILE A 77 0.89 4.50 10.53
N PRO A 78 -0.21 3.75 10.72
CA PRO A 78 -0.88 3.68 12.02
C PRO A 78 -0.02 2.92 13.05
N ALA A 79 0.50 3.65 14.04
CA ALA A 79 1.42 3.12 15.06
C ALA A 79 0.74 2.38 16.24
N ASN A 80 -0.56 2.07 16.15
CA ASN A 80 -1.37 1.61 17.28
C ASN A 80 -1.61 0.09 17.35
N ARG A 81 -0.81 -0.74 16.66
CA ARG A 81 -1.14 -2.18 16.47
C ARG A 81 -0.03 -3.20 16.79
N GLY A 82 1.05 -2.81 17.46
CA GLY A 82 2.14 -3.71 17.81
C GLY A 82 3.25 -3.72 16.76
N GLU A 83 3.87 -4.88 16.52
CA GLU A 83 5.01 -5.03 15.60
C GLU A 83 4.64 -4.62 14.16
N LEU A 84 5.57 -3.93 13.50
CA LEU A 84 5.41 -3.38 12.16
C LEU A 84 6.52 -3.90 11.25
N GLU A 85 6.12 -4.60 10.19
CA GLU A 85 7.00 -5.00 9.09
C GLU A 85 6.70 -4.12 7.87
N ILE A 86 7.74 -3.45 7.35
CA ILE A 86 7.64 -2.63 6.13
C ILE A 86 8.59 -3.20 5.09
N THR A 87 8.07 -3.55 3.92
CA THR A 87 8.87 -3.91 2.74
C THR A 87 8.77 -2.80 1.71
N ILE A 88 9.90 -2.21 1.32
CA ILE A 88 9.97 -1.18 0.27
C ILE A 88 10.68 -1.78 -0.94
N THR A 89 9.97 -1.82 -2.08
CA THR A 89 10.54 -2.25 -3.36
C THR A 89 10.63 -1.06 -4.30
N SER A 90 11.85 -0.76 -4.78
CA SER A 90 12.07 0.31 -5.75
C SER A 90 12.19 -0.28 -7.15
N HIS A 91 11.36 0.20 -8.08
CA HIS A 91 11.43 -0.16 -9.49
C HIS A 91 12.01 1.01 -10.27
N ILE A 92 13.29 0.91 -10.61
CA ILE A 92 13.98 1.90 -11.45
C ILE A 92 13.87 1.43 -12.90
N LYS A 93 13.28 2.27 -13.77
CA LYS A 93 13.19 1.98 -15.21
C LYS A 93 14.48 2.33 -15.96
N ASP A 94 14.86 3.60 -15.94
CA ASP A 94 15.87 4.11 -16.88
C ASP A 94 17.24 4.33 -16.23
N SER A 95 17.35 5.24 -15.26
CA SER A 95 18.60 5.47 -14.52
C SER A 95 18.34 6.08 -13.15
N VAL A 96 19.31 5.93 -12.24
CA VAL A 96 19.36 6.66 -10.97
C VAL A 96 20.58 7.57 -11.02
N PHE A 97 20.39 8.85 -10.70
CA PHE A 97 21.52 9.73 -10.44
C PHE A 97 22.17 9.34 -9.11
N PHE A 98 23.40 8.82 -9.18
CA PHE A 98 24.27 8.61 -8.03
C PHE A 98 25.48 9.54 -8.18
N PRO A 99 25.65 10.57 -7.33
CA PRO A 99 26.86 11.36 -7.35
C PRO A 99 28.01 10.51 -6.80
N SER A 100 28.91 10.08 -7.70
CA SER A 100 30.22 9.51 -7.37
C SER A 100 31.25 10.61 -7.14
#